data_AF-A0A9Q2W4J1-F1
#
_entry.id   AF-A0A9Q2W4J1-F1
#
_cell.length_a   1.000
_cell.length_b   1.000
_cell.length_c   1.000
_cell.angle_alpha   90.00
_cell.angle_beta   90.00
_cell.angle_gamma   90.00
#
_symmetry.space_group_name_H-M   'P 1'
#
loop_
_entity.id
_entity.type
_entity.pdbx_description
1 polymer ?
#
loop_
_entity_poly.entity_id
_entity_poly.type
_entity_poly.pdbx_seq_one_letter_code
_entity_poly.pdbx_strand_id
1 'polypeptide(L)'
;MTVKIGINGFGRIGRNFFRAALAKGSDLEIVAVNDLTDNASLANLLKFDSITGRLGVSVELDGDNIVVDGKAIKVLAERDPANLPWGELGVDIVIESTGFFTKAADAQKHIDAGAKKVIISAPASGDDVTIVLGVNEDQYDAANHHIISNASCTTNSLAPLAKVFHDKFGIERGLMTTVHAYTADQNLQDGPHKDPRRARAAALNIVPTSTGAAKAIGQVMPELAGKLDGFALRVPVPTGSITDLTLETKSEVTVDEINAAYKEAAEGPLKGILLYSEDPLVSTDITTDPHSSIYDSGLTKVIGGLVKITSWYDNEWGYSNRLVDLTEYVGERL
;
A
#
# COMPACT_ATOMS: atom_id res chain seq x y z
N MET A 1 14.90 16.42 13.75
CA MET A 1 15.08 17.13 12.47
C MET A 1 13.89 16.77 11.60
N THR A 2 13.33 17.72 10.87
CA THR A 2 12.21 17.45 9.97
C THR A 2 12.72 16.67 8.76
N VAL A 3 12.12 15.52 8.45
CA VAL A 3 12.52 14.65 7.33
C VAL A 3 11.91 15.19 6.05
N LYS A 4 12.74 15.46 5.04
CA LYS A 4 12.30 16.03 3.76
C LYS A 4 11.97 14.96 2.74
N ILE A 5 10.79 15.05 2.16
CA ILE A 5 10.23 14.05 1.26
C ILE A 5 10.13 14.61 -0.16
N GLY A 6 10.63 13.84 -1.12
CA GLY A 6 10.35 14.01 -2.54
C GLY A 6 9.39 12.92 -3.02
N ILE A 7 8.34 13.26 -3.77
CA ILE A 7 7.43 12.26 -4.35
C ILE A 7 7.71 12.13 -5.84
N ASN A 8 8.15 10.97 -6.30
CA ASN A 8 8.24 10.66 -7.72
C ASN A 8 6.98 9.94 -8.20
N GLY A 9 6.27 10.52 -9.16
CA GLY A 9 4.96 10.10 -9.62
C GLY A 9 3.83 10.68 -8.78
N PHE A 10 3.33 11.86 -9.14
CA PHE A 10 2.21 12.50 -8.44
C PHE A 10 0.84 12.02 -8.95
N GLY A 11 0.77 10.71 -9.21
CA GLY A 11 -0.41 9.96 -9.62
C GLY A 11 -1.33 9.62 -8.45
N ARG A 12 -2.05 8.51 -8.55
CA ARG A 12 -3.04 8.09 -7.54
C ARG A 12 -2.41 7.87 -6.16
N ILE A 13 -1.32 7.10 -6.08
CA ILE A 13 -0.63 6.81 -4.81
C ILE A 13 0.15 8.02 -4.30
N GLY A 14 0.90 8.73 -5.15
CA GLY A 14 1.62 9.94 -4.72
C GLY A 14 0.71 11.02 -4.12
N ARG A 15 -0.47 11.26 -4.72
CA ARG A 15 -1.47 12.19 -4.14
C ARG A 15 -2.12 11.65 -2.87
N ASN A 16 -2.39 10.34 -2.79
CA ASN A 16 -2.95 9.76 -1.57
C ASN A 16 -1.94 9.71 -0.42
N PHE A 17 -0.64 9.52 -0.70
CA PHE A 17 0.42 9.69 0.28
C PHE A 17 0.43 11.11 0.84
N PHE A 18 0.38 12.13 -0.04
CA PHE A 18 0.27 13.54 0.39
C PHE A 18 -0.98 13.77 1.25
N ARG A 19 -2.14 13.30 0.79
CA ARG A 19 -3.42 13.42 1.51
C ARG A 19 -3.38 12.73 2.88
N ALA A 20 -2.80 11.53 2.95
CA ALA A 20 -2.67 10.77 4.19
C ALA A 20 -1.72 11.46 5.17
N ALA A 21 -0.56 11.95 4.71
CA ALA A 21 0.39 12.69 5.54
C ALA A 21 -0.26 13.96 6.13
N LEU A 22 -1.02 14.70 5.31
CA LEU A 22 -1.77 15.88 5.77
C LEU A 22 -2.87 15.51 6.78
N ALA A 23 -3.68 14.49 6.48
CA ALA A 23 -4.79 14.07 7.34
C ALA A 23 -4.30 13.54 8.70
N LYS A 24 -3.14 12.88 8.73
CA LYS A 24 -2.49 12.37 9.95
C LYS A 24 -1.85 13.49 10.78
N GLY A 25 -1.57 14.65 10.18
CA GLY A 25 -0.76 15.70 10.80
C GLY A 25 0.70 15.26 10.95
N SER A 26 1.21 14.52 9.97
CA SER A 26 2.58 14.01 9.96
C SER A 26 3.61 15.14 9.99
N ASP A 27 4.74 14.91 10.67
CA ASP A 27 5.89 15.82 10.71
C ASP A 27 6.78 15.74 9.45
N LEU A 28 6.43 14.90 8.46
CA LEU A 28 7.14 14.81 7.18
C LEU A 28 6.96 16.09 6.36
N GLU A 29 8.07 16.67 5.89
CA GLU A 29 8.05 17.86 5.04
C GLU A 29 8.12 17.46 3.56
N ILE A 30 6.99 17.51 2.86
CA ILE A 30 6.95 17.25 1.42
C ILE A 30 7.44 18.50 0.69
N VAL A 31 8.68 18.48 0.21
CA VAL A 31 9.35 19.63 -0.40
C VAL A 31 9.21 19.68 -1.91
N ALA A 32 9.02 18.52 -2.56
CA ALA A 32 8.94 18.43 -4.01
C ALA A 32 8.13 17.24 -4.49
N VAL A 33 7.51 17.41 -5.67
CA VAL A 33 6.83 16.35 -6.42
C VAL A 33 7.32 16.35 -7.87
N ASN A 34 7.43 15.18 -8.47
CA ASN A 34 7.77 15.01 -9.88
C ASN A 34 6.66 14.26 -10.62
N ASP A 35 6.14 14.85 -11.68
CA ASP A 35 5.21 14.20 -12.62
C ASP A 35 5.31 14.87 -14.00
N LEU A 36 5.09 14.13 -15.08
CA LEU A 36 5.20 14.67 -16.44
C LEU A 36 3.99 15.52 -16.86
N THR A 37 2.95 15.54 -16.03
CA THR A 37 1.72 16.33 -16.21
C THR A 37 1.94 17.81 -15.84
N ASP A 38 1.14 18.71 -16.41
CA ASP A 38 1.23 20.14 -16.09
C ASP A 38 0.79 20.47 -14.64
N ASN A 39 1.40 21.51 -14.06
CA ASN A 39 1.17 21.91 -12.67
C ASN A 39 -0.30 22.19 -12.35
N ALA A 40 -1.07 22.77 -13.28
CA ALA A 40 -2.46 23.13 -13.06
C ALA A 40 -3.35 21.88 -12.94
N SER A 41 -3.11 20.89 -13.79
CA SER A 41 -3.74 19.58 -13.68
C SER A 41 -3.38 18.89 -12.35
N LEU A 42 -2.11 18.90 -11.94
CA LEU A 42 -1.67 18.31 -10.68
C LEU A 42 -2.34 18.97 -9.46
N ALA A 43 -2.37 20.31 -9.41
CA ALA A 43 -3.05 21.07 -8.36
C ALA A 43 -4.56 20.77 -8.32
N ASN A 44 -5.21 20.70 -9.48
CA ASN A 44 -6.63 20.39 -9.57
C ASN A 44 -6.93 18.96 -9.08
N LEU A 45 -6.13 17.97 -9.48
CA LEU A 45 -6.25 16.57 -9.06
C LEU A 45 -5.89 16.36 -7.58
N LEU A 46 -5.02 17.19 -7.02
CA LEU A 46 -4.77 17.20 -5.58
C LEU A 46 -5.95 17.82 -4.82
N LYS A 47 -6.57 18.87 -5.36
CA LYS A 47 -7.70 19.57 -4.74
C LYS A 47 -8.99 18.75 -4.74
N PHE A 48 -9.26 18.01 -5.81
CA PHE A 48 -10.51 17.26 -6.02
C PHE A 48 -10.25 15.79 -6.31
N ASP A 49 -10.87 14.90 -5.54
CA ASP A 49 -10.81 13.45 -5.73
C ASP A 49 -12.21 12.84 -5.70
N SER A 50 -12.49 11.90 -6.60
CA SER A 50 -13.80 11.24 -6.68
C SER A 50 -14.07 10.27 -5.54
N ILE A 51 -13.04 9.78 -4.84
CA ILE A 51 -13.16 8.82 -3.74
C ILE A 51 -13.01 9.52 -2.40
N THR A 52 -11.93 10.29 -2.22
CA THR A 52 -11.64 10.94 -0.93
C THR A 52 -12.14 12.39 -0.86
N GLY A 53 -12.82 12.88 -1.91
CA GLY A 53 -13.43 14.21 -1.93
C GLY A 53 -12.43 15.36 -2.05
N ARG A 54 -12.79 16.51 -1.50
CA ARG A 54 -11.95 17.72 -1.50
C ARG A 54 -10.84 17.58 -0.46
N LEU A 55 -9.64 18.11 -0.73
CA LEU A 55 -8.51 18.05 0.21
C LEU A 55 -8.80 18.70 1.57
N GLY A 56 -9.68 19.71 1.61
CA GLY A 56 -10.08 20.39 2.84
C GLY A 56 -9.24 21.62 3.21
N VAL A 57 -8.14 21.87 2.49
CA VAL A 57 -7.29 23.08 2.62
C VAL A 57 -7.12 23.79 1.28
N SER A 58 -6.52 24.99 1.29
CA SER A 58 -6.22 25.73 0.05
C SER A 58 -5.19 24.98 -0.79
N VAL A 59 -5.39 25.00 -2.11
CA VAL A 59 -4.45 24.49 -3.11
C VAL A 59 -4.41 25.51 -4.23
N GLU A 60 -3.25 26.14 -4.39
CA GLU A 60 -2.98 27.24 -5.31
C GLU A 60 -1.73 26.97 -6.14
N LEU A 61 -1.60 27.65 -7.27
CA LEU A 61 -0.39 27.61 -8.09
C LEU A 61 0.39 28.91 -7.90
N ASP A 62 1.69 28.77 -7.72
CA ASP A 62 2.63 29.89 -7.70
C ASP A 62 3.85 29.53 -8.56
N GLY A 63 3.78 29.86 -9.85
CA GLY A 63 4.78 29.51 -10.86
C GLY A 63 5.00 28.00 -10.94
N ASP A 64 6.20 27.56 -10.57
CA ASP A 64 6.61 26.15 -10.55
C ASP A 64 6.21 25.42 -9.26
N ASN A 65 5.45 26.06 -8.37
CA ASN A 65 5.07 25.49 -7.09
C ASN A 65 3.56 25.24 -7.02
N ILE A 66 3.20 24.18 -6.28
CA ILE A 66 1.87 24.02 -5.73
C ILE A 66 1.94 24.49 -4.28
N VAL A 67 1.09 25.44 -3.90
CA VAL A 67 0.99 25.96 -2.54
C VAL A 67 -0.21 25.32 -1.85
N VAL A 68 0.05 24.53 -0.81
CA VAL A 68 -0.97 23.84 -0.02
C VAL A 68 -0.98 24.39 1.40
N ASP A 69 -2.09 24.97 1.82
CA ASP A 69 -2.21 25.61 3.15
C ASP A 69 -1.06 26.60 3.46
N GLY A 70 -0.69 27.40 2.45
CA GLY A 70 0.42 28.37 2.54
C GLY A 70 1.83 27.77 2.43
N LYS A 71 1.98 26.44 2.34
CA LYS A 71 3.28 25.77 2.17
C LYS A 71 3.55 25.49 0.70
N ALA A 72 4.66 26.00 0.19
CA ALA A 72 5.06 25.79 -1.20
C ALA A 72 5.76 24.44 -1.40
N ILE A 73 5.38 23.73 -2.46
CA ILE A 73 5.95 22.44 -2.88
C ILE A 73 6.45 22.61 -4.30
N LYS A 74 7.73 22.32 -4.54
CA LYS A 74 8.31 22.42 -5.89
C LYS A 74 7.73 21.33 -6.80
N VAL A 75 7.26 21.70 -7.98
CA VAL A 75 6.86 20.74 -9.01
C VAL A 75 7.98 20.60 -10.04
N LEU A 76 8.29 19.36 -10.37
CA LEU A 76 9.28 18.96 -11.36
C LEU A 76 8.60 18.12 -12.44
N ALA A 77 9.17 18.14 -13.65
CA ALA A 77 8.69 17.36 -14.79
C ALA A 77 9.88 16.71 -15.51
N GLU A 78 10.59 15.82 -14.81
CA GLU A 78 11.75 15.10 -15.31
C GLU A 78 11.44 13.60 -15.46
N ARG A 79 11.91 13.02 -16.58
CA ARG A 79 11.62 11.64 -16.96
C ARG A 79 12.65 10.66 -16.43
N ASP A 80 13.92 11.04 -16.35
CA ASP A 80 14.98 10.19 -15.81
C ASP A 80 15.27 10.56 -14.36
N PRO A 81 15.04 9.67 -13.38
CA PRO A 81 15.29 9.96 -11.97
C PRO A 81 16.69 10.47 -11.63
N ALA A 82 17.70 10.11 -12.43
CA ALA A 82 19.08 10.54 -12.23
C ALA A 82 19.30 12.06 -12.44
N ASN A 83 18.39 12.73 -13.15
CA ASN A 83 18.45 14.17 -13.43
C ASN A 83 17.65 15.00 -12.40
N LEU A 84 16.95 14.35 -11.46
CA LEU A 84 16.17 15.06 -10.46
C LEU A 84 17.10 15.75 -9.45
N PRO A 85 16.85 17.01 -9.07
CA PRO A 85 17.74 17.76 -8.19
C PRO A 85 17.50 17.43 -6.69
N TRP A 86 17.42 16.16 -6.32
CA TRP A 86 17.09 15.75 -4.94
C TRP A 86 18.09 16.26 -3.91
N GLY A 87 19.39 16.17 -4.22
CA GLY A 87 20.45 16.70 -3.36
C GLY A 87 20.36 18.22 -3.16
N GLU A 88 20.03 18.97 -4.22
CA GLU A 88 19.88 20.44 -4.14
C GLU A 88 18.65 20.84 -3.31
N LEU A 89 17.58 20.07 -3.41
CA LEU A 89 16.34 20.26 -2.64
C LEU A 89 16.46 19.73 -1.20
N GLY A 90 17.54 19.03 -0.88
CA GLY A 90 17.78 18.41 0.42
C GLY A 90 16.78 17.31 0.76
N VAL A 91 16.31 16.56 -0.24
CA VAL A 91 15.40 15.43 -0.03
C VAL A 91 16.12 14.31 0.69
N ASP A 92 15.57 13.87 1.82
CA ASP A 92 16.08 12.73 2.57
C ASP A 92 15.55 11.41 2.00
N ILE A 93 14.22 11.32 1.80
CA ILE A 93 13.55 10.11 1.34
C ILE A 93 12.74 10.42 0.09
N VAL A 94 12.90 9.61 -0.95
CA VAL A 94 12.03 9.62 -2.13
C VAL A 94 10.95 8.56 -2.00
N ILE A 95 9.70 8.94 -2.22
CA ILE A 95 8.59 8.02 -2.45
C ILE A 95 8.51 7.73 -3.94
N GLU A 96 8.94 6.54 -4.34
CA GLU A 96 8.86 6.08 -5.73
C GLU A 96 7.48 5.45 -5.99
N SER A 97 6.60 6.23 -6.62
CA SER A 97 5.19 5.89 -6.84
C SER A 97 4.74 6.02 -8.30
N THR A 98 5.69 6.03 -9.24
CA THR A 98 5.41 6.03 -10.68
C THR A 98 4.92 4.65 -11.16
N GLY A 99 5.37 3.58 -10.50
CA GLY A 99 5.16 2.20 -10.94
C GLY A 99 6.09 1.75 -12.06
N PHE A 100 6.98 2.62 -12.58
CA PHE A 100 7.96 2.28 -13.60
C PHE A 100 9.29 1.82 -13.02
N PHE A 101 9.74 2.40 -11.90
CA PHE A 101 11.05 2.14 -11.30
C PHE A 101 10.95 1.16 -10.13
N THR A 102 10.34 -0.01 -10.35
CA THR A 102 10.15 -1.06 -9.33
C THR A 102 11.32 -2.02 -9.19
N LYS A 103 12.39 -1.85 -9.97
CA LYS A 103 13.65 -2.58 -9.79
C LYS A 103 14.61 -1.71 -8.98
N ALA A 104 15.31 -2.29 -8.02
CA ALA A 104 16.23 -1.50 -7.19
C ALA A 104 17.31 -0.80 -8.02
N ALA A 105 17.85 -1.46 -9.05
CA ALA A 105 18.81 -0.84 -9.96
C ALA A 105 18.27 0.43 -10.66
N ASP A 106 16.96 0.50 -10.91
CA ASP A 106 16.33 1.67 -11.51
C ASP A 106 16.02 2.74 -10.45
N ALA A 107 15.57 2.32 -9.26
CA ALA A 107 15.31 3.20 -8.12
C ALA A 107 16.59 3.84 -7.53
N GLN A 108 17.74 3.17 -7.66
CA GLN A 108 19.06 3.66 -7.24
C GLN A 108 19.40 5.04 -7.83
N LYS A 109 18.88 5.34 -9.02
CA LYS A 109 19.04 6.64 -9.66
C LYS A 109 18.58 7.82 -8.78
N HIS A 110 17.61 7.62 -7.90
CA HIS A 110 17.18 8.64 -6.94
C HIS A 110 18.25 8.93 -5.87
N ILE A 111 18.96 7.90 -5.43
CA ILE A 111 20.07 8.03 -4.47
C ILE A 111 21.26 8.71 -5.17
N ASP A 112 21.55 8.31 -6.42
CA ASP A 112 22.60 8.94 -7.23
C ASP A 112 22.32 10.44 -7.47
N ALA A 113 21.04 10.82 -7.54
CA ALA A 113 20.53 12.19 -7.62
C ALA A 113 20.54 12.95 -6.27
N GLY A 114 20.97 12.30 -5.18
CA GLY A 114 21.24 12.93 -3.88
C GLY A 114 20.24 12.64 -2.76
N ALA A 115 19.22 11.79 -2.98
CA ALA A 115 18.38 11.30 -1.89
C ALA A 115 19.14 10.30 -1.00
N LYS A 116 18.79 10.17 0.29
CA LYS A 116 19.43 9.20 1.20
C LYS A 116 18.80 7.82 1.15
N LYS A 117 17.46 7.78 0.98
CA LYS A 117 16.66 6.55 0.93
C LYS A 117 15.58 6.65 -0.15
N VAL A 118 15.11 5.49 -0.61
CA VAL A 118 13.97 5.37 -1.52
C VAL A 118 13.00 4.35 -0.96
N ILE A 119 11.72 4.70 -0.91
CA ILE A 119 10.63 3.78 -0.58
C ILE A 119 9.77 3.59 -1.82
N ILE A 120 9.80 2.38 -2.39
CA ILE A 120 9.01 1.98 -3.55
C ILE A 120 7.60 1.65 -3.06
N SER A 121 6.60 2.35 -3.61
CA SER A 121 5.20 2.17 -3.26
C SER A 121 4.54 0.99 -4.01
N ALA A 122 5.29 -0.06 -4.32
CA ALA A 122 4.83 -1.27 -5.00
C ALA A 122 5.79 -2.44 -4.70
N PRO A 123 5.41 -3.70 -5.00
CA PRO A 123 6.33 -4.82 -4.96
C PRO A 123 7.55 -4.55 -5.84
N ALA A 124 8.73 -4.69 -5.26
CA ALA A 124 9.98 -4.43 -5.93
C ALA A 124 10.72 -5.73 -6.29
N SER A 125 11.81 -5.59 -7.04
CA SER A 125 12.73 -6.70 -7.31
C SER A 125 14.17 -6.24 -7.14
N GLY A 126 14.94 -7.04 -6.40
CA GLY A 126 16.31 -6.71 -6.01
C GLY A 126 16.42 -5.56 -5.01
N ASP A 127 15.30 -5.17 -4.39
CA ASP A 127 15.27 -4.25 -3.24
C ASP A 127 16.05 -4.83 -2.05
N ASP A 128 16.54 -3.96 -1.18
CA ASP A 128 17.32 -4.36 -0.01
C ASP A 128 16.42 -5.09 0.99
N VAL A 129 15.19 -4.58 1.17
CA VAL A 129 14.19 -5.19 2.03
C VAL A 129 12.78 -4.77 1.62
N THR A 130 11.85 -5.72 1.70
CA THR A 130 10.41 -5.46 1.68
C THR A 130 9.88 -5.44 3.11
N ILE A 131 9.24 -4.34 3.52
CA ILE A 131 8.72 -4.16 4.87
C ILE A 131 7.19 -4.07 4.83
N VAL A 132 6.54 -4.81 5.73
CA VAL A 132 5.15 -4.62 6.14
C VAL A 132 5.14 -4.37 7.64
N LEU A 133 4.72 -3.18 8.03
CA LEU A 133 4.64 -2.79 9.44
C LEU A 133 3.67 -3.70 10.21
N GLY A 134 4.00 -4.00 11.47
CA GLY A 134 3.32 -4.96 12.33
C GLY A 134 3.69 -6.42 12.04
N VAL A 135 4.59 -6.68 11.08
CA VAL A 135 4.94 -8.03 10.63
C VAL A 135 6.44 -8.25 10.67
N ASN A 136 7.22 -7.43 9.96
CA ASN A 136 8.66 -7.64 9.80
C ASN A 136 9.49 -6.34 9.82
N GLU A 137 8.97 -5.27 10.42
CA GLU A 137 9.68 -3.99 10.53
C GLU A 137 11.04 -4.09 11.23
N ASP A 138 11.23 -5.11 12.07
CA ASP A 138 12.49 -5.43 12.74
C ASP A 138 13.61 -5.88 11.78
N GLN A 139 13.26 -6.26 10.55
CA GLN A 139 14.22 -6.60 9.50
C GLN A 139 14.86 -5.36 8.85
N TYR A 140 14.35 -4.14 9.12
CA TYR A 140 14.93 -2.93 8.57
C TYR A 140 16.28 -2.59 9.24
N ASP A 141 17.36 -2.65 8.48
CA ASP A 141 18.68 -2.17 8.85
C ASP A 141 18.96 -0.81 8.21
N ALA A 142 18.91 0.25 9.01
CA ALA A 142 19.12 1.61 8.52
C ALA A 142 20.51 1.85 7.91
N ALA A 143 21.53 1.08 8.31
CA ALA A 143 22.88 1.25 7.78
C ALA A 143 23.05 0.64 6.39
N ASN A 144 22.27 -0.41 6.07
CA ASN A 144 22.47 -1.21 4.86
C ASN A 144 21.28 -1.16 3.88
N HIS A 145 20.07 -0.87 4.34
CA HIS A 145 18.87 -0.86 3.51
C HIS A 145 18.55 0.57 3.06
N HIS A 146 18.74 0.86 1.78
CA HIS A 146 18.53 2.18 1.18
C HIS A 146 17.36 2.21 0.21
N ILE A 147 17.07 1.09 -0.45
CA ILE A 147 15.94 0.92 -1.35
C ILE A 147 14.98 -0.09 -0.72
N ILE A 148 13.87 0.42 -0.20
CA ILE A 148 12.89 -0.33 0.57
C ILE A 148 11.60 -0.47 -0.25
N SER A 149 10.95 -1.62 -0.21
CA SER A 149 9.59 -1.78 -0.74
C SER A 149 8.57 -1.77 0.39
N ASN A 150 7.48 -1.02 0.22
CA ASN A 150 6.29 -1.11 1.08
C ASN A 150 5.34 -2.24 0.66
N ALA A 151 5.82 -3.20 -0.13
CA ALA A 151 5.06 -4.28 -0.74
C ALA A 151 3.87 -3.78 -1.59
N SER A 152 2.74 -4.49 -1.56
CA SER A 152 1.48 -4.07 -2.19
C SER A 152 0.37 -3.87 -1.15
N CYS A 153 -0.71 -3.21 -1.53
CA CYS A 153 -1.92 -3.09 -0.71
C CYS A 153 -2.47 -4.46 -0.28
N THR A 154 -2.55 -5.44 -1.18
CA THR A 154 -2.98 -6.80 -0.83
C THR A 154 -2.00 -7.50 0.11
N THR A 155 -0.69 -7.27 -0.01
CA THR A 155 0.30 -7.85 0.92
C THR A 155 0.16 -7.23 2.31
N ASN A 156 -0.05 -5.92 2.38
CA ASN A 156 -0.33 -5.20 3.64
C ASN A 156 -1.64 -5.66 4.31
N SER A 157 -2.64 -6.08 3.53
CA SER A 157 -3.86 -6.72 4.06
C SER A 157 -3.63 -8.16 4.49
N LEU A 158 -2.91 -8.94 3.68
CA LEU A 158 -2.73 -10.38 3.89
C LEU A 158 -1.73 -10.71 5.01
N ALA A 159 -0.64 -9.96 5.14
CA ALA A 159 0.43 -10.30 6.08
C ALA A 159 0.00 -10.21 7.56
N PRO A 160 -0.68 -9.15 8.03
CA PRO A 160 -1.25 -9.13 9.38
C PRO A 160 -2.27 -10.26 9.60
N LEU A 161 -3.10 -10.53 8.58
CA LEU A 161 -4.08 -11.61 8.61
C LEU A 161 -3.40 -12.98 8.79
N ALA A 162 -2.38 -13.27 7.99
CA ALA A 162 -1.62 -14.51 8.06
C ALA A 162 -0.79 -14.63 9.35
N LYS A 163 -0.19 -13.54 9.82
CA LYS A 163 0.60 -13.48 11.06
C LYS A 163 -0.20 -13.91 12.26
N VAL A 164 -1.36 -13.30 12.49
CA VAL A 164 -2.21 -13.64 13.66
C VAL A 164 -2.58 -15.13 13.65
N PHE A 165 -2.99 -15.65 12.49
CA PHE A 165 -3.35 -17.06 12.38
C PHE A 165 -2.14 -17.98 12.58
N HIS A 166 -1.00 -17.64 11.98
CA HIS A 166 0.21 -18.44 12.06
C HIS A 166 0.75 -18.51 13.49
N ASP A 167 0.84 -17.37 14.17
CA ASP A 167 1.39 -17.27 15.52
C ASP A 167 0.52 -18.03 16.54
N LYS A 168 -0.80 -18.07 16.35
CA LYS A 168 -1.75 -18.71 17.29
C LYS A 168 -2.06 -20.17 16.94
N PHE A 169 -2.20 -20.50 15.66
CA PHE A 169 -2.74 -21.79 15.21
C PHE A 169 -1.84 -22.55 14.23
N GLY A 170 -0.81 -21.90 13.68
CA GLY A 170 0.04 -22.46 12.63
C GLY A 170 -0.67 -22.55 11.27
N ILE A 171 0.11 -22.43 10.20
CA ILE A 171 -0.37 -22.57 8.81
C ILE A 171 0.42 -23.70 8.14
N GLU A 172 -0.29 -24.72 7.66
CA GLU A 172 0.30 -25.78 6.83
C GLU A 172 0.36 -25.32 5.37
N ARG A 173 -0.76 -24.84 4.84
CA ARG A 173 -0.88 -24.26 3.50
C ARG A 173 -2.15 -23.42 3.39
N GLY A 174 -2.23 -22.59 2.35
CA GLY A 174 -3.41 -21.76 2.13
C GLY A 174 -3.53 -21.22 0.71
N LEU A 175 -4.75 -20.84 0.37
CA LEU A 175 -5.07 -20.18 -0.88
C LEU A 175 -5.79 -18.86 -0.60
N MET A 176 -5.30 -17.82 -1.25
CA MET A 176 -5.86 -16.48 -1.16
C MET A 176 -6.56 -16.09 -2.47
N THR A 177 -7.77 -15.56 -2.35
CA THR A 177 -8.41 -14.80 -3.41
C THR A 177 -8.61 -13.38 -2.92
N THR A 178 -8.19 -12.38 -3.68
CA THR A 178 -8.62 -11.01 -3.39
C THR A 178 -9.68 -10.58 -4.40
N VAL A 179 -10.85 -10.18 -3.90
CA VAL A 179 -11.84 -9.46 -4.69
C VAL A 179 -11.47 -7.99 -4.58
N HIS A 180 -10.94 -7.45 -5.67
CA HIS A 180 -10.19 -6.22 -5.63
C HIS A 180 -10.87 -5.16 -6.51
N ALA A 181 -10.94 -3.92 -6.00
CA ALA A 181 -11.30 -2.76 -6.81
C ALA A 181 -10.45 -2.68 -8.09
N TYR A 182 -11.01 -2.12 -9.16
CA TYR A 182 -10.22 -1.86 -10.35
C TYR A 182 -9.16 -0.78 -10.10
N THR A 183 -8.11 -0.74 -10.92
CA THR A 183 -7.01 0.22 -10.76
C THR A 183 -6.69 0.90 -12.09
N ALA A 184 -5.81 1.92 -12.05
CA ALA A 184 -5.37 2.66 -13.24
C ALA A 184 -4.63 1.80 -14.29
N ASP A 185 -4.18 0.58 -13.93
CA ASP A 185 -3.59 -0.39 -14.87
C ASP A 185 -4.64 -1.03 -15.80
N GLN A 186 -5.94 -0.93 -15.48
CA GLN A 186 -7.02 -1.48 -16.30
C GLN A 186 -7.64 -0.44 -17.23
N ASN A 187 -8.19 -0.91 -18.35
CA ASN A 187 -8.84 -0.03 -19.32
C ASN A 187 -10.30 0.27 -18.97
N LEU A 188 -10.73 1.51 -19.21
CA LEU A 188 -12.15 1.90 -19.09
C LEU A 188 -13.03 1.19 -20.13
N GLN A 189 -12.52 1.01 -21.34
CA GLN A 189 -13.15 0.31 -22.46
C GLN A 189 -12.23 -0.82 -22.93
N ASP A 190 -12.72 -1.74 -23.76
CA ASP A 190 -11.87 -2.77 -24.35
C ASP A 190 -10.72 -2.14 -25.15
N GLY A 191 -9.47 -2.48 -24.82
CA GLY A 191 -8.27 -1.86 -25.39
C GLY A 191 -6.98 -2.67 -25.16
N PRO A 192 -5.88 -2.35 -25.84
CA PRO A 192 -4.63 -3.11 -25.73
C PRO A 192 -4.08 -3.17 -24.30
N HIS A 193 -3.67 -4.35 -23.85
CA HIS A 193 -2.99 -4.55 -22.58
C HIS A 193 -2.17 -5.87 -22.62
N LYS A 194 -1.08 -5.96 -21.86
CA LYS A 194 -0.20 -7.16 -21.82
C LYS A 194 -0.89 -8.40 -21.24
N ASP A 195 -1.75 -8.20 -20.25
CA ASP A 195 -2.69 -9.20 -19.73
C ASP A 195 -4.02 -9.06 -20.52
N PRO A 196 -4.40 -10.05 -21.36
CA PRO A 196 -5.59 -9.97 -22.20
C PRO A 196 -6.90 -9.94 -21.40
N ARG A 197 -6.89 -10.30 -20.12
CA ARG A 197 -8.07 -10.15 -19.26
C ARG A 197 -8.24 -8.71 -18.81
N ARG A 198 -7.14 -8.02 -18.44
CA ARG A 198 -7.14 -6.59 -18.07
C ARG A 198 -7.33 -5.65 -19.25
N ALA A 199 -7.22 -6.15 -20.48
CA ALA A 199 -7.61 -5.43 -21.69
C ALA A 199 -9.12 -5.13 -21.76
N ARG A 200 -9.96 -5.84 -21.00
CA ARG A 200 -11.42 -5.70 -21.03
C ARG A 200 -11.90 -4.56 -20.13
N ALA A 201 -13.03 -3.93 -20.50
CA ALA A 201 -13.64 -2.82 -19.77
C ALA A 201 -13.81 -3.10 -18.27
N ALA A 202 -13.07 -2.36 -17.43
CA ALA A 202 -12.94 -2.63 -16.00
C ALA A 202 -14.26 -2.49 -15.22
N ALA A 203 -15.05 -1.46 -15.53
CA ALA A 203 -16.29 -1.14 -14.82
C ALA A 203 -17.49 -2.03 -15.22
N LEU A 204 -17.28 -3.07 -16.04
CA LEU A 204 -18.33 -3.97 -16.51
C LEU A 204 -18.05 -5.45 -16.25
N ASN A 205 -16.84 -5.80 -15.81
CA ASN A 205 -16.39 -7.19 -15.74
C ASN A 205 -15.84 -7.56 -14.37
N ILE A 206 -15.99 -8.83 -14.02
CA ILE A 206 -15.13 -9.49 -13.04
C ILE A 206 -13.92 -10.01 -13.82
N VAL A 207 -12.73 -9.47 -13.56
CA VAL A 207 -11.51 -9.77 -14.32
C VAL A 207 -10.54 -10.58 -13.47
N PRO A 208 -10.38 -11.90 -13.73
CA PRO A 208 -9.42 -12.72 -13.00
C PRO A 208 -7.98 -12.39 -13.43
N THR A 209 -7.05 -12.28 -12.50
CA THR A 209 -5.64 -12.01 -12.82
C THR A 209 -4.71 -12.60 -11.77
N SER A 210 -3.47 -12.88 -12.16
CA SER A 210 -2.44 -13.32 -11.21
C SER A 210 -2.09 -12.20 -10.23
N THR A 211 -1.72 -12.58 -9.00
CA THR A 211 -1.20 -11.65 -7.99
C THR A 211 0.10 -12.19 -7.42
N GLY A 212 1.04 -11.29 -7.13
CA GLY A 212 2.28 -11.62 -6.42
C GLY A 212 2.12 -11.60 -4.90
N ALA A 213 0.98 -11.11 -4.37
CA ALA A 213 0.83 -10.80 -2.95
C ALA A 213 1.01 -12.03 -2.03
N ALA A 214 0.41 -13.16 -2.38
CA ALA A 214 0.58 -14.39 -1.60
C ALA A 214 2.04 -14.91 -1.62
N LYS A 215 2.73 -14.74 -2.76
CA LYS A 215 4.16 -15.11 -2.89
C LYS A 215 5.06 -14.16 -2.11
N ALA A 216 4.71 -12.87 -2.06
CA ALA A 216 5.42 -11.86 -1.28
C ALA A 216 5.34 -12.12 0.23
N ILE A 217 4.34 -12.89 0.70
CA ILE A 217 4.31 -13.34 2.11
C ILE A 217 5.58 -14.11 2.46
N GLY A 218 6.14 -14.91 1.56
CA GLY A 218 7.41 -15.61 1.84
C GLY A 218 8.62 -14.69 2.03
N GLN A 219 8.54 -13.42 1.61
CA GLN A 219 9.59 -12.43 1.83
C GLN A 219 9.47 -11.78 3.21
N VAL A 220 8.24 -11.47 3.65
CA VAL A 220 7.98 -10.81 4.94
C VAL A 220 7.78 -11.78 6.10
N MET A 221 7.39 -13.02 5.80
CA MET A 221 7.19 -14.14 6.74
C MET A 221 7.86 -15.39 6.17
N PRO A 222 9.19 -15.55 6.30
CA PRO A 222 9.95 -16.64 5.68
C PRO A 222 9.44 -18.05 6.02
N GLU A 223 8.88 -18.25 7.21
CA GLU A 223 8.26 -19.50 7.67
C GLU A 223 6.99 -19.90 6.90
N LEU A 224 6.43 -18.97 6.12
CA LEU A 224 5.31 -19.17 5.20
C LEU A 224 5.72 -19.25 3.73
N ALA A 225 7.03 -19.18 3.42
CA ALA A 225 7.51 -19.28 2.05
C ALA A 225 7.05 -20.60 1.39
N GLY A 226 6.38 -20.46 0.24
CA GLY A 226 5.83 -21.59 -0.52
C GLY A 226 4.57 -22.24 0.06
N LYS A 227 4.03 -21.74 1.18
CA LYS A 227 2.79 -22.26 1.79
C LYS A 227 1.53 -21.57 1.31
N LEU A 228 1.64 -20.34 0.82
CA LEU A 228 0.51 -19.53 0.34
C LEU A 228 0.64 -19.25 -1.15
N ASP A 229 -0.46 -19.37 -1.88
CA ASP A 229 -0.60 -18.90 -3.26
C ASP A 229 -1.99 -18.29 -3.49
N GLY A 230 -2.22 -17.65 -4.62
CA GLY A 230 -3.50 -17.00 -4.86
C GLY A 230 -3.67 -16.28 -6.18
N PHE A 231 -4.86 -15.73 -6.37
CA PHE A 231 -5.19 -14.88 -7.52
C PHE A 231 -6.10 -13.72 -7.09
N ALA A 232 -6.32 -12.78 -8.01
CA ALA A 232 -7.22 -11.66 -7.81
C ALA A 232 -8.40 -11.73 -8.77
N LEU A 233 -9.56 -11.26 -8.32
CA LEU A 233 -10.75 -10.98 -9.11
C LEU A 233 -10.97 -9.47 -9.06
N ARG A 234 -10.65 -8.75 -10.14
CA ARG A 234 -10.94 -7.31 -10.23
C ARG A 234 -12.42 -7.11 -10.47
N VAL A 235 -13.08 -6.24 -9.71
CA VAL A 235 -14.53 -6.01 -9.82
C VAL A 235 -14.85 -4.54 -10.10
N PRO A 236 -16.08 -4.22 -10.60
CA PRO A 236 -16.54 -2.86 -10.87
C PRO A 236 -16.76 -1.96 -9.65
N VAL A 237 -15.78 -1.90 -8.75
CA VAL A 237 -15.76 -1.05 -7.56
C VAL A 237 -14.50 -0.19 -7.63
N PRO A 238 -14.58 1.13 -7.38
CA PRO A 238 -13.45 2.04 -7.58
C PRO A 238 -12.42 2.01 -6.43
N THR A 239 -12.85 1.72 -5.21
CA THR A 239 -11.96 1.42 -4.07
C THR A 239 -12.68 0.49 -3.09
N GLY A 240 -11.90 -0.14 -2.22
CA GLY A 240 -12.38 -1.07 -1.24
C GLY A 240 -12.34 -2.48 -1.77
N SER A 241 -11.42 -3.26 -1.19
CA SER A 241 -11.10 -4.61 -1.60
C SER A 241 -11.22 -5.54 -0.40
N ILE A 242 -11.33 -6.84 -0.66
CA ILE A 242 -11.36 -7.86 0.38
C ILE A 242 -10.39 -8.99 0.04
N THR A 243 -9.67 -9.44 1.06
CA THR A 243 -8.82 -10.63 1.05
C THR A 243 -9.63 -11.78 1.61
N ASP A 244 -9.82 -12.85 0.83
CA ASP A 244 -10.38 -14.13 1.26
C ASP A 244 -9.25 -15.14 1.37
N LEU A 245 -8.98 -15.62 2.58
CA LEU A 245 -7.87 -16.51 2.87
C LEU A 245 -8.41 -17.84 3.43
N THR A 246 -8.18 -18.90 2.66
CA THR A 246 -8.49 -20.26 3.07
C THR A 246 -7.22 -20.95 3.54
N LEU A 247 -7.23 -21.49 4.75
CA LEU A 247 -6.07 -22.05 5.44
C LEU A 247 -6.35 -23.48 5.88
N GLU A 248 -5.31 -24.30 5.84
CA GLU A 248 -5.28 -25.59 6.52
C GLU A 248 -4.36 -25.48 7.74
N THR A 249 -4.87 -25.92 8.90
CA THR A 249 -4.11 -26.08 10.15
C THR A 249 -4.20 -27.52 10.65
N LYS A 250 -3.19 -27.95 11.39
CA LYS A 250 -3.16 -29.26 12.06
C LYS A 250 -4.06 -29.30 13.31
N SER A 251 -4.31 -28.15 13.92
CA SER A 251 -5.07 -28.06 15.16
C SER A 251 -6.56 -27.95 14.86
N GLU A 252 -7.40 -28.62 15.66
CA GLU A 252 -8.82 -28.28 15.70
C GLU A 252 -8.95 -26.89 16.31
N VAL A 253 -9.68 -26.02 15.62
CA VAL A 253 -9.92 -24.63 16.03
C VAL A 253 -11.39 -24.32 15.86
N THR A 254 -11.92 -23.41 16.66
CA THR A 254 -13.30 -22.94 16.58
C THR A 254 -13.38 -21.51 16.07
N VAL A 255 -14.56 -21.10 15.59
CA VAL A 255 -14.80 -19.71 15.16
C VAL A 255 -14.53 -18.74 16.31
N ASP A 256 -14.93 -19.07 17.53
CA ASP A 256 -14.76 -18.21 18.70
C ASP A 256 -13.29 -18.03 19.07
N GLU A 257 -12.48 -19.09 19.02
CA GLU A 257 -11.04 -19.02 19.28
C GLU A 257 -10.33 -18.15 18.23
N ILE A 258 -10.67 -18.32 16.95
CA ILE A 258 -10.10 -17.53 15.86
C ILE A 258 -10.48 -16.07 16.03
N ASN A 259 -11.76 -15.76 16.22
CA ASN A 259 -12.24 -14.39 16.38
C ASN A 259 -11.60 -13.72 17.62
N ALA A 260 -11.48 -14.45 18.74
CA ALA A 260 -10.81 -13.94 19.93
C ALA A 260 -9.33 -13.60 19.69
N ALA A 261 -8.60 -14.45 18.94
CA ALA A 261 -7.21 -14.19 18.58
C ALA A 261 -7.05 -12.93 17.71
N TYR A 262 -7.94 -12.71 16.75
CA TYR A 262 -7.94 -11.50 15.93
C TYR A 262 -8.30 -10.25 16.71
N LYS A 263 -9.26 -10.34 17.64
CA LYS A 263 -9.62 -9.23 18.52
C LYS A 263 -8.45 -8.85 19.44
N GLU A 264 -7.80 -9.82 20.07
CA GLU A 264 -6.60 -9.61 20.90
C GLU A 264 -5.47 -8.93 20.10
N ALA A 265 -5.22 -9.40 18.88
CA ALA A 265 -4.18 -8.83 18.03
C ALA A 265 -4.49 -7.39 17.60
N ALA A 266 -5.74 -7.11 17.19
CA ALA A 266 -6.19 -5.79 16.77
C ALA A 266 -6.20 -4.76 17.91
N GLU A 267 -6.57 -5.18 19.12
CA GLU A 267 -6.60 -4.31 20.30
C GLU A 267 -5.21 -4.17 20.98
N GLY A 268 -4.27 -5.04 20.64
CA GLY A 268 -2.92 -5.10 21.20
C GLY A 268 -1.83 -4.80 20.17
N PRO A 269 -1.00 -5.79 19.79
CA PRO A 269 0.24 -5.57 19.02
C PRO A 269 0.03 -5.01 17.62
N LEU A 270 -1.13 -5.21 17.00
CA LEU A 270 -1.43 -4.73 15.64
C LEU A 270 -2.38 -3.52 15.62
N LYS A 271 -2.55 -2.84 16.77
CA LYS A 271 -3.42 -1.66 16.86
C LYS A 271 -3.01 -0.59 15.84
N GLY A 272 -3.98 -0.11 15.06
CA GLY A 272 -3.75 0.87 13.98
C GLY A 272 -3.33 0.26 12.64
N ILE A 273 -3.00 -1.04 12.61
CA ILE A 273 -2.68 -1.81 11.40
C ILE A 273 -3.81 -2.79 11.07
N LEU A 274 -4.28 -3.51 12.09
CA LEU A 274 -5.40 -4.45 12.04
C LEU A 274 -6.59 -3.88 12.83
N LEU A 275 -7.76 -3.89 12.22
CA LEU A 275 -9.05 -3.62 12.88
C LEU A 275 -9.86 -4.92 12.98
N TYR A 276 -10.51 -5.17 14.10
CA TYR A 276 -11.47 -6.26 14.26
C TYR A 276 -12.89 -5.68 14.15
N SER A 277 -13.71 -6.25 13.25
CA SER A 277 -15.09 -5.81 13.04
C SER A 277 -16.09 -6.94 13.23
N GLU A 278 -17.20 -6.62 13.90
CA GLU A 278 -18.42 -7.44 14.03
C GLU A 278 -19.57 -6.87 13.18
N ASP A 279 -19.35 -5.71 12.55
CA ASP A 279 -20.36 -5.03 11.74
C ASP A 279 -20.51 -5.74 10.39
N PRO A 280 -21.72 -5.77 9.80
CA PRO A 280 -21.96 -6.36 8.48
C PRO A 280 -21.49 -5.42 7.36
N LEU A 281 -20.17 -5.20 7.27
CA LEU A 281 -19.53 -4.25 6.37
C LEU A 281 -19.71 -4.60 4.88
N VAL A 282 -19.79 -3.56 4.05
CA VAL A 282 -19.59 -3.64 2.60
C VAL A 282 -18.46 -2.72 2.13
N SER A 283 -18.04 -2.83 0.87
CA SER A 283 -16.83 -2.16 0.36
C SER A 283 -16.82 -0.63 0.51
N THR A 284 -17.99 0.01 0.50
CA THR A 284 -18.08 1.47 0.68
C THR A 284 -17.85 1.91 2.11
N ASP A 285 -18.17 1.07 3.09
CA ASP A 285 -18.10 1.43 4.52
C ASP A 285 -16.66 1.55 5.01
N ILE A 286 -15.73 0.88 4.32
CA ILE A 286 -14.29 0.90 4.64
C ILE A 286 -13.51 1.95 3.82
N THR A 287 -14.19 2.71 2.97
CA THR A 287 -13.54 3.78 2.20
C THR A 287 -12.96 4.81 3.16
N THR A 288 -11.71 5.22 2.94
CA THR A 288 -10.94 6.10 3.85
C THR A 288 -10.63 5.53 5.23
N ASP A 289 -10.83 4.23 5.46
CA ASP A 289 -10.31 3.57 6.66
C ASP A 289 -8.77 3.42 6.55
N PRO A 290 -7.99 3.87 7.56
CA PRO A 290 -6.54 3.89 7.49
C PRO A 290 -5.89 2.54 7.81
N HIS A 291 -6.62 1.52 8.26
CA HIS A 291 -6.05 0.22 8.61
C HIS A 291 -5.60 -0.54 7.35
N SER A 292 -4.57 -1.37 7.50
CA SER A 292 -4.11 -2.24 6.40
C SER A 292 -5.03 -3.42 6.19
N SER A 293 -5.66 -3.88 7.28
CA SER A 293 -6.48 -5.07 7.35
C SER A 293 -7.63 -4.82 8.32
N ILE A 294 -8.87 -5.01 7.86
CA ILE A 294 -10.09 -4.94 8.66
C ILE A 294 -10.69 -6.33 8.66
N TYR A 295 -10.39 -7.10 9.70
CA TYR A 295 -10.87 -8.46 9.88
C TYR A 295 -12.39 -8.49 10.08
N ASP A 296 -13.07 -9.28 9.26
CA ASP A 296 -14.53 -9.44 9.30
C ASP A 296 -14.88 -10.75 10.01
N SER A 297 -15.25 -10.62 11.28
CA SER A 297 -15.51 -11.77 12.16
C SER A 297 -16.76 -12.56 11.79
N GLY A 298 -17.73 -11.95 11.10
CA GLY A 298 -18.97 -12.61 10.65
C GLY A 298 -18.74 -13.59 9.49
N LEU A 299 -17.65 -13.41 8.76
CA LEU A 299 -17.29 -14.21 7.59
C LEU A 299 -16.38 -15.40 7.91
N THR A 300 -15.90 -15.55 9.14
CA THR A 300 -15.13 -16.73 9.58
C THR A 300 -15.91 -18.01 9.36
N LYS A 301 -15.29 -19.01 8.73
CA LYS A 301 -15.83 -20.37 8.57
C LYS A 301 -14.79 -21.41 8.98
N VAL A 302 -15.26 -22.49 9.57
CA VAL A 302 -14.44 -23.62 10.00
C VAL A 302 -15.11 -24.92 9.59
N ILE A 303 -14.34 -25.81 8.97
CA ILE A 303 -14.73 -27.19 8.65
C ILE A 303 -13.54 -28.10 9.01
N GLY A 304 -13.54 -28.67 10.22
CA GLY A 304 -12.37 -29.39 10.74
C GLY A 304 -11.14 -28.47 10.78
N GLY A 305 -10.00 -28.92 10.26
CA GLY A 305 -8.78 -28.10 10.15
C GLY A 305 -8.78 -27.11 8.97
N LEU A 306 -9.86 -27.01 8.19
CA LEU A 306 -9.99 -26.06 7.09
C LEU A 306 -10.70 -24.78 7.58
N VAL A 307 -10.00 -23.66 7.50
CA VAL A 307 -10.48 -22.35 7.96
C VAL A 307 -10.59 -21.40 6.79
N LYS A 308 -11.62 -20.56 6.80
CA LYS A 308 -11.73 -19.39 5.92
C LYS A 308 -11.88 -18.14 6.77
N ILE A 309 -11.04 -17.16 6.51
CA ILE A 309 -11.04 -15.85 7.15
C ILE A 309 -10.92 -14.76 6.10
N THR A 310 -11.46 -13.59 6.41
CA THR A 310 -11.51 -12.48 5.47
C THR A 310 -11.09 -11.17 6.11
N SER A 311 -10.49 -10.30 5.29
CA SER A 311 -10.17 -8.94 5.69
C SER A 311 -10.50 -7.96 4.59
N TRP A 312 -11.26 -6.92 4.91
CA TRP A 312 -11.40 -5.74 4.06
C TRP A 312 -10.13 -4.89 4.11
N TYR A 313 -9.94 -4.04 3.10
CA TYR A 313 -8.92 -3.00 3.06
C TYR A 313 -9.27 -1.96 1.99
N ASP A 314 -9.11 -0.67 2.32
CA ASP A 314 -9.05 0.37 1.30
C ASP A 314 -7.68 0.28 0.63
N ASN A 315 -7.66 -0.27 -0.58
CA ASN A 315 -6.45 -0.53 -1.35
C ASN A 315 -5.69 0.75 -1.74
N GLU A 316 -6.26 1.93 -1.53
CA GLU A 316 -5.60 3.20 -1.74
C GLU A 316 -5.27 3.89 -0.42
N TRP A 317 -6.26 4.05 0.47
CA TRP A 317 -6.11 4.85 1.68
C TRP A 317 -5.33 4.12 2.78
N GLY A 318 -5.71 2.89 3.12
CA GLY A 318 -4.98 2.09 4.12
C GLY A 318 -3.52 1.89 3.70
N TYR A 319 -3.29 1.61 2.42
CA TYR A 319 -1.94 1.49 1.86
C TYR A 319 -1.15 2.79 1.91
N SER A 320 -1.76 3.94 1.59
CA SER A 320 -1.07 5.24 1.64
C SER A 320 -0.73 5.65 3.07
N ASN A 321 -1.59 5.33 4.05
CA ASN A 321 -1.27 5.53 5.47
C ASN A 321 -0.09 4.64 5.89
N ARG A 322 -0.05 3.36 5.47
CA ARG A 322 1.13 2.51 5.70
C ARG A 322 2.40 3.05 5.06
N LEU A 323 2.29 3.64 3.89
CA LEU A 323 3.43 4.27 3.23
C LEU A 323 3.94 5.48 4.02
N VAL A 324 3.05 6.31 4.57
CA VAL A 324 3.41 7.40 5.50
C VAL A 324 4.08 6.84 6.75
N ASP A 325 3.48 5.83 7.40
CA ASP A 325 4.01 5.21 8.61
C ASP A 325 5.41 4.62 8.38
N LEU A 326 5.63 3.93 7.26
CA LEU A 326 6.94 3.37 6.92
C LEU A 326 7.96 4.48 6.65
N THR A 327 7.52 5.58 6.03
CA THR A 327 8.38 6.74 5.78
C THR A 327 8.80 7.41 7.09
N GLU A 328 7.89 7.55 8.05
CA GLU A 328 8.21 8.04 9.40
C GLU A 328 9.18 7.08 10.11
N TYR A 329 8.91 5.77 10.09
CA TYR A 329 9.75 4.75 10.70
C TYR A 329 11.20 4.77 10.15
N VAL A 330 11.34 4.87 8.83
CA VAL A 330 12.64 5.01 8.16
C VAL A 330 13.29 6.36 8.48
N GLY A 331 12.49 7.43 8.46
CA GLY A 331 12.91 8.82 8.70
C GLY A 331 13.49 9.06 10.09
N GLU A 332 12.92 8.44 11.12
CA GLU A 332 13.43 8.47 12.50
C GLU A 332 14.83 7.85 12.67
N ARG A 333 15.28 7.06 11.68
CA ARG A 333 16.52 6.26 11.71
C ARG A 333 17.54 6.71 10.65
N LEU A 334 17.35 7.90 10.07
CA LEU A 334 18.28 8.51 9.13
C LEU A 334 19.56 9.06 9.79
#